data_AF-A0A368VWS9-F1
#
_entry.id   AF-A0A368VWS9-F1
#
_cell.length_a   1.000
_cell.length_b   1.000
_cell.length_c   1.000
_cell.angle_alpha   90.00
_cell.angle_beta   90.00
_cell.angle_gamma   90.00
#
_symmetry.space_group_name_H-M   'P 1'
#
loop_
_entity.id
_entity.type
_entity.pdbx_description
1 polymer ?
#
loop_
_entity_poly.entity_id
_entity_poly.type
_entity_poly.pdbx_seq_one_letter_code
_entity_poly.pdbx_strand_id
1 'polypeptide(L)' 'MPRDSVPGGHVPARAETGGARPPRCHRCGRVLDSRTVLRSLAHDPVDGTATVLTACSPEHLQVLRESLLVH' A
#
# COMPACT_ATOMS: atom_id res chain seq x y z
N MET A 1 -43.61 25.17 -15.05
CA MET A 1 -42.24 24.60 -14.94
C MET A 1 -41.42 25.43 -13.96
N PRO A 2 -41.41 25.12 -12.66
CA PRO A 2 -40.39 25.68 -11.76
C PRO A 2 -39.18 24.74 -11.73
N ARG A 3 -38.01 25.30 -12.08
CA ARG A 3 -36.70 24.67 -11.91
C ARG A 3 -36.27 24.91 -10.47
N ASP A 4 -36.53 23.94 -9.61
CA ASP A 4 -36.06 23.97 -8.24
C ASP A 4 -34.62 23.44 -8.19
N SER A 5 -33.75 24.27 -7.63
CA SER A 5 -32.32 24.05 -7.46
C SER A 5 -32.06 23.11 -6.29
N VAL A 6 -31.33 22.02 -6.52
CA VAL A 6 -30.68 21.26 -5.44
C VAL A 6 -29.18 21.17 -5.72
N PRO A 7 -28.31 21.93 -5.03
CA PRO A 7 -26.88 21.66 -4.96
C PRO A 7 -26.67 20.64 -3.84
N GLY A 8 -26.76 19.36 -4.18
CA GLY A 8 -26.79 18.27 -3.21
C GLY A 8 -25.64 17.30 -3.37
N GLY A 9 -24.53 17.59 -2.70
CA GLY A 9 -23.62 16.58 -2.19
C GLY A 9 -22.77 15.85 -3.22
N HIS A 10 -21.50 16.26 -3.30
CA HIS A 10 -20.40 15.31 -3.45
C HIS A 10 -20.72 14.12 -2.55
N VAL A 11 -21.05 12.98 -3.12
CA VAL A 11 -20.98 11.72 -2.40
C VAL A 11 -19.47 11.49 -2.27
N PRO A 12 -18.79 11.67 -1.12
CA PRO A 12 -17.62 10.86 -0.91
C PRO A 12 -18.17 9.45 -0.97
N ALA A 13 -17.82 8.69 -2.01
CA ALA A 13 -18.13 7.28 -2.07
C ALA A 13 -17.68 6.71 -0.72
N ARG A 14 -18.69 6.44 0.10
CA ARG A 14 -18.64 5.99 1.47
C ARG A 14 -17.65 4.83 1.45
N ALA A 15 -16.44 5.03 1.98
CA ALA A 15 -15.45 3.98 2.12
C ALA A 15 -15.88 3.08 3.28
N GLU A 16 -17.00 2.39 3.09
CA GLU A 16 -17.53 1.44 4.04
C GLU A 16 -17.18 0.06 3.60
N THR A 17 -15.99 -0.37 3.98
CA THR A 17 -15.82 -1.75 4.41
C THR A 17 -14.60 -1.77 5.30
N GLY A 18 -14.73 -2.37 6.49
CA GLY A 18 -13.61 -2.83 7.29
C GLY A 18 -12.85 -3.94 6.57
N GLY A 19 -12.21 -3.61 5.45
CA GLY A 19 -11.32 -4.47 4.70
C GLY A 19 -9.91 -4.05 5.02
N ALA A 20 -9.12 -4.96 5.59
CA ALA A 20 -7.69 -4.77 5.72
C ALA A 20 -7.14 -4.26 4.38
N ARG A 21 -6.60 -3.05 4.37
CA ARG A 21 -6.09 -2.39 3.16
C ARG A 21 -5.14 -3.39 2.48
N PRO A 22 -5.40 -3.76 1.22
CA PRO A 22 -4.66 -4.86 0.62
C PRO A 22 -3.18 -4.47 0.59
N PRO A 23 -2.28 -5.39 0.94
CA PRO A 23 -0.84 -5.13 0.93
C PRO A 23 -0.44 -4.62 -0.46
N ARG A 24 0.45 -3.64 -0.51
CA ARG A 24 0.92 -3.05 -1.78
C ARG A 24 2.42 -3.23 -1.89
N CYS A 25 2.90 -3.57 -3.07
CA CYS A 25 4.33 -3.65 -3.30
C CYS A 25 4.97 -2.29 -3.01
N HIS A 26 5.93 -2.26 -2.09
CA HIS A 26 6.63 -1.03 -1.71
C HIS A 26 7.40 -0.44 -2.89
N ARG A 27 7.87 -1.29 -3.82
CA ARG A 27 8.66 -0.86 -4.98
C ARG A 27 7.82 -0.26 -6.10
N CYS A 28 6.76 -0.95 -6.53
CA CYS A 28 5.98 -0.55 -7.72
C CYS A 28 4.57 -0.04 -7.39
N GLY A 29 4.18 -0.04 -6.12
CA GLY A 29 2.85 0.42 -5.67
C GLY A 29 1.68 -0.50 -6.04
N ARG A 30 1.93 -1.60 -6.76
CA ARG A 30 0.90 -2.53 -7.20
C ARG A 30 0.22 -3.20 -6.01
N VAL A 31 -1.10 -3.30 -6.05
CA VAL A 31 -1.89 -4.03 -5.04
C VAL A 31 -1.57 -5.51 -5.15
N LEU A 32 -1.19 -6.11 -4.03
CA LEU A 32 -0.88 -7.53 -3.90
C LEU A 32 -2.13 -8.26 -3.45
N ASP A 33 -2.41 -9.39 -4.09
CA ASP A 33 -3.40 -10.32 -3.56
C ASP A 33 -2.84 -11.00 -2.31
N SER A 34 -3.67 -11.15 -1.27
CA SER A 34 -3.27 -11.74 0.02
C SER A 34 -2.63 -13.12 -0.11
N ARG A 35 -2.88 -13.87 -1.20
CA ARG A 35 -2.28 -15.19 -1.46
C ARG A 35 -0.82 -15.15 -1.93
N THR A 36 -0.36 -14.05 -2.52
CA THR A 36 0.97 -13.94 -3.17
C THR A 36 1.76 -12.71 -2.72
N VAL A 37 1.67 -12.40 -1.43
CA VAL A 37 2.48 -11.34 -0.82
C VAL A 37 3.80 -11.93 -0.38
N LEU A 38 4.89 -11.49 -1.02
CA LEU A 38 6.23 -11.69 -0.49
C LEU A 38 6.45 -10.69 0.62
N ARG A 39 6.67 -11.18 1.85
CA ARG A 39 6.99 -10.35 3.03
C ARG A 39 8.43 -10.57 3.42
N SER A 40 9.15 -9.51 3.72
CA SER A 40 10.48 -9.58 4.33
C SER A 40 10.57 -8.55 5.45
N LEU A 41 11.13 -8.97 6.58
CA LEU A 41 11.59 -8.01 7.58
C LEU A 41 12.88 -7.38 7.06
N ALA A 42 12.92 -6.06 7.04
CA ALA A 42 14.14 -5.30 6.87
C ALA A 42 14.26 -4.26 7.97
N HIS A 43 15.49 -3.97 8.38
CA HIS A 43 15.76 -2.96 9.37
C HIS A 43 15.94 -1.63 8.68
N ASP A 44 15.21 -0.62 9.14
CA ASP A 44 15.44 0.75 8.72
C ASP A 44 16.82 1.20 9.23
N PRO A 45 17.73 1.68 8.37
CA PRO A 45 19.08 2.06 8.77
C PRO A 45 19.12 3.35 9.59
N VAL A 46 18.05 4.16 9.59
CA VAL A 46 17.98 5.44 10.32
C VAL A 46 17.50 5.21 11.75
N ASP A 47 16.44 4.44 11.92
CA ASP A 47 15.79 4.22 13.22
C ASP A 47 16.10 2.84 13.84
N GLY A 48 16.82 1.95 13.11
CA GLY A 48 17.04 0.56 13.50
C GLY A 48 15.76 -0.28 13.57
N THR A 49 14.62 0.30 13.19
CA THR A 49 13.30 -0.30 13.38
C THR A 49 13.04 -1.34 12.30
N ALA A 50 12.58 -2.52 12.71
CA ALA A 50 12.18 -3.56 11.77
C ALA A 50 10.89 -3.16 11.04
N THR A 51 10.99 -2.89 9.75
CA THR A 51 9.88 -2.65 8.83
C THR A 51 9.57 -3.91 8.02
N VAL A 52 8.28 -4.21 7.89
CA VAL A 52 7.80 -5.27 7.00
C VAL A 52 7.68 -4.73 5.58
N LEU A 53 8.58 -5.15 4.70
CA LEU A 53 8.50 -4.88 3.28
C LEU A 53 7.60 -5.89 2.60
N THR A 54 6.81 -5.41 1.65
CA THR A 54 5.95 -6.24 0.80
C THR A 54 6.31 -6.05 -0.67
N ALA A 55 6.36 -7.15 -1.42
CA ALA A 55 6.73 -7.16 -2.83
C ALA A 55 5.84 -8.09 -3.66
N CYS A 56 5.71 -7.78 -4.96
CA CYS A 56 4.95 -8.60 -5.92
C CYS A 56 5.79 -9.65 -6.64
N SER A 57 7.12 -9.56 -6.53
CA SER A 57 8.06 -10.49 -7.14
C SER A 57 9.32 -10.56 -6.27
N PRO A 58 10.08 -11.67 -6.35
CA PRO A 58 11.34 -11.80 -5.63
C PRO A 58 12.34 -10.72 -6.05
N GLU A 59 12.37 -10.29 -7.32
CA GLU A 59 13.26 -9.20 -7.76
C GLU A 59 12.93 -7.88 -7.04
N HIS A 60 11.65 -7.54 -6.92
CA HIS A 60 11.25 -6.33 -6.19
C HIS A 60 11.58 -6.42 -4.70
N LEU A 61 11.46 -7.61 -4.10
CA LEU A 61 11.84 -7.82 -2.70
C LEU A 61 13.35 -7.67 -2.51
N GLN A 62 14.14 -8.21 -3.44
CA GLN A 62 15.60 -8.16 -3.40
C GLN A 62 16.10 -6.72 -3.49
N VAL A 63 15.62 -5.95 -4.45
CA VAL A 63 15.95 -4.51 -4.59
C VAL A 63 15.60 -3.73 -3.33
N LEU A 64 14.44 -4.00 -2.72
CA LEU A 64 14.03 -3.34 -1.48
C LEU A 64 14.99 -3.67 -0.34
N ARG A 65 15.41 -4.93 -0.19
CA ARG A 65 16.38 -5.34 0.84
C ARG A 65 17.75 -4.72 0.61
N GLU A 66 18.25 -4.73 -0.61
CA GLU A 66 19.52 -4.12 -0.97
C GLU A 66 19.53 -2.61 -0.71
N SER A 67 18.41 -1.93 -0.98
CA SER A 67 18.28 -0.49 -0.70
C SER A 67 18.40 -0.15 0.80
N LEU A 68 18.13 -1.11 1.70
CA LEU A 68 18.22 -0.92 3.17
C LEU A 68 19.57 -1.36 3.75
N LEU A 69 20.38 -2.13 3.00
CA LEU A 69 21.70 -2.62 3.41
C LEU A 69 22.85 -1.67 3.04
N VAL A 70 22.59 -0.65 2.23
CA VAL A 70 23.63 0.26 1.66
C VAL A 70 23.81 1.53 2.51
N HIS A 71 23.36 1.56 3.77
CA HIS A 71 23.61 2.65 4.71
C HIS A 71 24.26 2.07 5.97
#